data_AF-A0A940A3S3-F1
#
_entry.id   AF-A0A940A3S3-F1
#
_cell.length_a   1.000
_cell.length_b   1.000
_cell.length_c   1.000
_cell.angle_alpha   90.00
_cell.angle_beta   90.00
_cell.angle_gamma   90.00
#
_symmetry.space_group_name_H-M   'P 1'
#
loop_
_entity.id
_entity.type
_entity.pdbx_description
1 polymer ?
#
loop_
_entity_poly.entity_id
_entity_poly.type
_entity_poly.pdbx_seq_one_letter_code
_entity_poly.pdbx_strand_id
1 'polypeptide(L)'
;MLGEICYWIFNMSIVASFMGLIVLLLRKIKGIPRRISVFLWLIPFIRMCIPFGMNSSWSLMSLISKFTTRTVTVYEAGDDLAFSFTNTMMAADSYSPMTYKVNILENVFNIAGFVWIIVALAILIALTVIYIITKKETGDARLLKEGIYMSDKVTGPAVYGIIRPKIVLPSSYDGKDLEYVIRHEKTHIRRLDNLWRIIGFIAASIHWFNPLSWIFLKCFLEDLELACDEMAVANYKSEERKEYARALLSCSQSKSMLVSAFGGAKVRTRIENVLSYKKMTVLSAAGFTALVVIIIYTLITNAG
;
A
#
# COMPACT_ATOMS: atom_id res chain seq x y z
N MET A 1 19.30 -16.02 6.90
CA MET A 1 19.21 -14.84 6.01
C MET A 1 17.86 -14.71 5.31
N LEU A 2 17.44 -15.58 4.38
CA LEU A 2 16.18 -15.38 3.64
C LEU A 2 14.93 -15.52 4.52
N GLY A 3 14.90 -16.51 5.41
CA GLY A 3 13.81 -16.67 6.38
C GLY A 3 13.69 -15.50 7.34
N GLU A 4 14.81 -14.88 7.73
CA GLU A 4 14.80 -13.66 8.55
C GLU A 4 14.17 -12.49 7.79
N ILE A 5 14.55 -12.29 6.51
CA ILE A 5 13.94 -11.25 5.66
C ILE A 5 12.43 -11.47 5.53
N CYS A 6 11.99 -12.70 5.27
CA CYS A 6 10.57 -13.05 5.18
C CYS A 6 9.83 -12.77 6.49
N TYR A 7 10.43 -13.11 7.63
CA TYR A 7 9.90 -12.82 8.94
C TYR A 7 9.77 -11.31 9.19
N TRP A 8 10.79 -10.53 8.85
CA TRP A 8 10.78 -9.08 8.97
C TRP A 8 9.65 -8.47 8.16
N ILE A 9 9.50 -8.87 6.90
CA ILE A 9 8.43 -8.40 6.01
C ILE A 9 7.06 -8.76 6.59
N PHE A 10 6.90 -9.99 7.08
CA PHE A 10 5.66 -10.44 7.72
C PHE A 10 5.29 -9.58 8.95
N ASN A 11 6.26 -9.34 9.84
CA ASN A 11 6.07 -8.50 11.01
C ASN A 11 5.72 -7.04 10.63
N MET A 12 6.41 -6.47 9.64
CA MET A 12 6.11 -5.14 9.13
C MET A 12 4.69 -5.06 8.56
N SER A 13 4.25 -6.14 7.88
CA SER A 13 2.91 -6.25 7.31
C SER A 13 1.82 -6.23 8.39
N ILE A 14 2.03 -6.90 9.52
CA ILE A 14 1.09 -6.89 10.66
C ILE A 14 0.98 -5.48 11.24
N VAL A 15 2.10 -4.84 11.58
CA VAL A 15 2.08 -3.50 12.18
C VAL A 15 1.47 -2.47 11.22
N ALA A 16 1.84 -2.52 9.94
CA ALA A 16 1.25 -1.66 8.93
C ALA A 16 -0.26 -1.89 8.75
N SER A 17 -0.74 -3.12 8.96
CA SER A 17 -2.17 -3.43 8.93
C SER A 17 -2.93 -2.70 10.04
N PHE A 18 -2.42 -2.73 11.27
CA PHE A 18 -3.01 -1.97 12.37
C PHE A 18 -3.04 -0.46 12.06
N MET A 19 -1.94 0.08 11.55
CA MET A 19 -1.87 1.51 11.18
C MET A 19 -2.84 1.86 10.05
N GLY A 20 -2.90 1.03 9.00
CA GLY A 20 -3.82 1.25 7.88
C GLY A 20 -5.30 1.13 8.29
N LEU A 21 -5.64 0.28 9.26
CA LEU A 21 -6.98 0.23 9.84
C LEU A 21 -7.35 1.55 10.54
N ILE A 22 -6.43 2.16 11.28
CA ILE A 22 -6.64 3.49 11.89
C ILE A 22 -6.91 4.53 10.78
N VAL A 23 -6.12 4.52 9.70
CA VAL A 23 -6.33 5.42 8.55
C VAL A 23 -7.70 5.19 7.90
N LEU A 24 -8.14 3.94 7.76
CA LEU A 24 -9.47 3.59 7.24
C LEU A 24 -10.61 4.12 8.11
N LEU A 25 -10.43 4.19 9.43
CA LEU A 25 -11.40 4.79 10.34
C LEU A 25 -11.39 6.32 10.23
N LEU A 26 -10.21 6.93 10.26
CA LEU A 26 -10.05 8.38 10.15
C LEU A 26 -10.62 8.92 8.84
N ARG A 27 -10.41 8.25 7.70
CA ARG A 27 -10.93 8.71 6.40
C ARG A 27 -12.45 8.70 6.27
N LYS A 28 -13.18 8.06 7.19
CA LYS A 28 -14.66 8.10 7.23
C LYS A 28 -15.19 9.39 7.84
N ILE A 29 -14.35 10.16 8.54
CA ILE A 29 -14.73 11.44 9.13
C ILE A 29 -14.95 12.48 8.02
N LYS A 30 -16.20 12.89 7.82
CA LYS A 30 -16.60 13.82 6.73
C LYS A 30 -15.93 15.20 6.78
N GLY A 31 -15.35 15.58 7.93
CA GLY A 31 -14.67 16.86 8.11
C GLY A 31 -13.22 16.89 7.61
N ILE A 32 -12.62 15.73 7.28
CA ILE A 32 -11.23 15.66 6.84
C ILE A 32 -11.16 15.81 5.31
N PRO A 33 -10.48 16.84 4.78
CA PRO A 33 -10.25 16.98 3.34
C PRO A 33 -9.52 15.75 2.77
N ARG A 34 -9.89 15.31 1.56
CA ARG A 34 -9.32 14.09 0.97
C ARG A 34 -7.83 14.22 0.68
N ARG A 35 -7.35 15.44 0.42
CA ARG A 35 -5.91 15.72 0.32
C ARG A 35 -5.13 15.27 1.55
N ILE A 36 -5.74 15.39 2.72
CA ILE A 36 -5.13 14.99 3.99
C ILE A 36 -5.15 13.47 4.17
N SER A 37 -6.25 12.82 3.79
CA SER A 37 -6.32 11.36 3.78
C SER A 37 -5.21 10.73 2.93
N VAL A 38 -4.84 11.35 1.80
CA VAL A 38 -3.69 10.91 0.97
C VAL A 38 -2.38 10.95 1.76
N PHE A 39 -2.13 11.99 2.56
CA PHE A 39 -0.93 12.05 3.41
C PHE A 39 -0.98 11.03 4.55
N LEU A 40 -2.15 10.74 5.10
CA LEU A 40 -2.30 9.70 6.13
C LEU A 40 -1.91 8.32 5.62
N TRP A 41 -2.16 8.02 4.33
CA TRP A 41 -1.74 6.76 3.72
C TRP A 41 -0.22 6.58 3.66
N LEU A 42 0.57 7.66 3.76
CA LEU A 42 2.03 7.55 3.85
C LEU A 42 2.46 6.75 5.08
N ILE A 43 1.71 6.81 6.18
CA ILE A 43 2.05 6.12 7.43
C ILE A 43 2.17 4.60 7.22
N PRO A 44 1.10 3.87 6.81
CA PRO A 44 1.21 2.44 6.57
C PRO A 44 2.17 2.11 5.43
N PHE A 45 2.22 2.88 4.34
CA PHE A 45 3.13 2.58 3.21
C PHE A 45 4.60 2.76 3.58
N ILE A 46 4.97 3.83 4.30
CA ILE A 46 6.34 4.01 4.82
C ILE A 46 6.69 2.86 5.75
N ARG A 47 5.76 2.46 6.65
CA ARG A 47 5.99 1.34 7.57
C ARG A 47 6.19 0.01 6.85
N MET A 48 5.54 -0.19 5.71
CA MET A 48 5.69 -1.38 4.84
C MET A 48 7.02 -1.39 4.08
N CYS A 49 7.54 -0.23 3.71
CA CYS A 49 8.77 -0.11 2.91
C CYS A 49 10.04 -0.02 3.76
N ILE A 50 9.97 0.57 4.96
CA ILE A 50 11.15 0.82 5.78
C ILE A 50 11.28 -0.24 6.88
N PRO A 51 12.37 -1.03 6.90
CA PRO A 51 12.62 -2.05 7.89
C PRO A 51 13.20 -1.46 9.19
N PHE A 52 12.60 -0.41 9.76
CA PHE A 52 12.94 0.03 11.12
C PHE A 52 12.04 -0.68 12.13
N GLY A 53 12.61 -1.66 12.82
CA GLY A 53 12.15 -2.17 14.10
C GLY A 53 13.40 -2.50 14.90
N MET A 54 13.51 -2.00 16.12
CA MET A 54 14.59 -2.45 17.00
C MET A 54 14.13 -3.74 17.70
N ASN A 55 15.08 -4.61 18.00
CA ASN A 55 14.86 -5.87 18.69
C ASN A 55 14.17 -5.64 20.04
N SER A 56 12.89 -5.99 20.18
CA SER A 56 12.22 -6.06 21.48
C SER A 56 12.13 -7.50 21.97
N SER A 57 12.20 -7.69 23.29
CA SER A 57 12.11 -9.01 23.96
C SER A 57 10.76 -9.72 23.77
N TRP A 58 9.76 -9.01 23.24
CA TRP A 58 8.43 -9.48 22.87
C TRP A 58 8.29 -9.82 21.39
N SER A 59 9.40 -9.98 20.67
CA SER A 59 9.35 -10.40 19.26
C SER A 59 8.53 -11.69 19.13
N LEU A 60 7.75 -11.79 18.07
CA LEU A 60 6.94 -12.97 17.75
C LEU A 60 7.80 -14.25 17.81
N MET A 61 9.12 -14.14 17.53
CA MET A 61 10.11 -15.20 17.70
C MET A 61 10.26 -15.69 19.14
N SER A 62 10.29 -14.82 20.15
CA SER A 62 10.38 -15.19 21.58
C SER A 62 9.11 -15.92 22.06
N LEU A 63 7.95 -15.48 21.56
CA LEU A 63 6.67 -16.13 21.85
C LEU A 63 6.55 -17.48 21.13
N ILE A 64 6.92 -17.55 19.85
CA ILE A 64 6.79 -18.77 19.06
C ILE A 64 7.89 -19.80 19.37
N SER A 65 9.11 -19.37 19.72
CA SER A 65 10.17 -20.29 20.14
C SER A 65 9.75 -21.05 21.39
N LYS A 66 9.02 -20.42 22.32
CA LYS A 66 8.44 -21.08 23.50
C LYS A 66 7.41 -22.16 23.13
N PHE A 67 6.69 -22.00 22.02
CA PHE A 67 5.70 -22.96 21.54
C PHE A 67 6.27 -24.04 20.60
N THR A 68 7.41 -23.78 19.93
CA THR A 68 7.91 -24.62 18.82
C THR A 68 9.14 -25.45 19.19
N THR A 69 9.83 -25.15 20.30
CA THR A 69 10.84 -26.06 20.84
C THR A 69 10.16 -27.28 21.44
N ARG A 70 10.02 -28.33 20.63
CA ARG A 70 9.77 -29.67 21.17
C ARG A 70 11.07 -30.21 21.75
N THR A 71 11.10 -30.36 23.07
CA THR A 71 12.13 -31.11 23.76
C THR A 71 11.86 -32.60 23.55
N VAL A 72 12.65 -33.24 22.69
CA VAL A 72 12.62 -34.70 22.55
C VAL A 72 13.85 -35.24 23.27
N THR A 73 13.64 -35.98 24.36
CA THR A 73 14.70 -36.72 25.05
C THR A 73 14.97 -38.00 24.29
N VAL A 74 16.14 -38.13 23.69
CA VAL A 74 16.59 -39.37 23.04
C VAL A 74 17.38 -40.18 24.05
N TYR A 75 16.95 -41.42 24.29
CA TYR A 75 17.63 -42.37 25.16
C TYR A 75 18.66 -43.14 24.34
N GLU A 76 19.93 -42.92 24.62
CA GLU A 76 21.00 -43.77 24.09
C GLU A 76 21.39 -44.74 25.21
N ALA A 77 20.97 -46.00 25.07
CA ALA A 77 21.45 -47.06 25.95
C ALA A 77 22.92 -47.32 25.58
N GLY A 78 23.84 -46.84 26.42
CA GLY A 78 25.27 -47.13 26.26
C GLY A 78 25.50 -48.64 26.32
N ASP A 79 26.12 -49.17 25.27
CA ASP A 79 26.16 -50.60 24.94
C ASP A 79 27.13 -51.44 25.81
N ASP A 80 27.59 -50.95 26.97
CA ASP A 80 28.74 -51.60 27.63
C ASP A 80 28.92 -51.43 29.15
N LEU A 81 27.84 -51.42 29.95
CA LEU A 81 27.98 -51.38 31.42
C LEU A 81 27.11 -52.43 32.13
N ALA A 82 27.78 -53.37 32.80
CA ALA A 82 27.18 -54.29 33.76
C ALA A 82 26.29 -53.53 34.76
N PHE A 83 24.98 -53.77 34.68
CA PHE A 83 23.97 -53.09 35.48
C PHE A 83 24.08 -53.49 36.96
N SER A 84 24.66 -52.60 37.78
CA SER A 84 24.44 -52.59 39.23
C SER A 84 23.39 -51.54 39.56
N PHE A 85 22.43 -51.86 40.44
CA PHE A 85 21.35 -50.96 40.91
C PHE A 85 21.87 -49.64 41.52
N THR A 86 23.15 -49.57 41.88
CA THR A 86 23.80 -48.35 42.40
C THR A 86 24.21 -47.41 41.27
N ASN A 87 24.59 -47.94 40.09
CA ASN A 87 25.01 -47.13 38.93
C ASN A 87 23.82 -46.46 38.23
N THR A 88 22.62 -47.02 38.32
CA THR A 88 21.40 -46.45 37.73
C THR A 88 20.96 -45.16 38.42
N MET A 89 21.15 -45.03 39.74
CA MET A 89 20.82 -43.79 40.46
C MET A 89 21.88 -42.68 40.26
N MET A 90 23.17 -43.01 40.14
CA MET A 90 24.21 -42.00 39.88
C MET A 90 24.22 -41.51 38.44
N ALA A 91 23.87 -42.37 37.47
CA ALA A 91 23.63 -41.94 36.11
C ALA A 91 22.37 -41.05 36.03
N ALA A 92 21.32 -41.35 36.83
CA ALA A 92 20.10 -40.53 36.96
C ALA A 92 20.34 -39.06 37.27
N ASP A 93 21.31 -38.78 38.15
CA ASP A 93 21.61 -37.42 38.59
C ASP A 93 22.57 -36.65 37.67
N SER A 94 23.20 -37.33 36.70
CA SER A 94 24.22 -36.74 35.81
C SER A 94 23.84 -36.79 34.32
N TYR A 95 22.55 -36.63 34.02
CA TYR A 95 22.07 -36.53 32.64
C TYR A 95 22.03 -35.08 32.15
N SER A 96 22.80 -34.78 31.11
CA SER A 96 22.60 -33.57 30.30
C SER A 96 21.63 -33.89 29.16
N PRO A 97 20.39 -33.40 29.19
CA PRO A 97 19.46 -33.61 28.09
C PRO A 97 19.99 -32.92 26.83
N MET A 98 20.41 -33.71 25.84
CA MET A 98 20.74 -33.20 24.50
C MET A 98 19.47 -32.62 23.88
N THR A 99 19.40 -31.29 23.85
CA THR A 99 18.22 -30.56 23.38
C THR A 99 18.31 -30.36 21.88
N TYR A 100 17.65 -31.20 21.09
CA TYR A 100 17.53 -30.97 19.65
C TYR A 100 16.51 -29.88 19.37
N LYS A 101 16.98 -28.67 19.03
CA LYS A 101 16.12 -27.59 18.52
C LYS A 101 15.84 -27.82 17.04
N VAL A 102 14.74 -28.50 16.72
CA VAL A 102 14.18 -28.47 15.35
C VAL A 102 13.47 -27.14 15.14
N ASN A 103 14.13 -26.21 14.45
CA ASN A 103 13.55 -24.92 14.07
C ASN A 103 12.60 -25.09 12.86
N ILE A 104 11.49 -25.81 13.05
CA ILE A 104 10.45 -26.02 12.02
C ILE A 104 10.03 -24.67 11.41
N LEU A 105 9.91 -23.65 12.25
CA LEU A 105 9.54 -22.29 11.85
C LEU A 105 10.58 -21.65 10.91
N GLU A 106 11.87 -21.86 11.17
CA GLU A 106 12.95 -21.34 10.33
C GLU A 106 12.93 -21.98 8.95
N ASN A 107 12.70 -23.29 8.88
CA ASN A 107 12.54 -23.99 7.60
C ASN A 107 11.30 -23.50 6.84
N VAL A 108 10.17 -23.29 7.53
CA VAL A 108 8.95 -22.72 6.92
C VAL A 108 9.22 -21.31 6.40
N PHE A 109 9.84 -20.43 7.19
CA PHE A 109 10.14 -19.06 6.76
C PHE A 109 11.19 -19.01 5.64
N ASN A 110 12.15 -19.94 5.60
CA ASN A 110 13.10 -20.04 4.49
C ASN A 110 12.38 -20.41 3.18
N ILE A 111 11.54 -21.45 3.20
CA ILE A 111 10.74 -21.85 2.02
C ILE A 111 9.79 -20.72 1.62
N ALA A 112 9.08 -20.13 2.59
CA ALA A 112 8.18 -19.00 2.35
C ALA A 112 8.92 -17.78 1.77
N GLY A 113 10.15 -17.52 2.19
CA GLY A 113 10.99 -16.45 1.65
C GLY A 113 11.31 -16.63 0.17
N PHE A 114 11.59 -17.86 -0.28
CA PHE A 114 11.80 -18.15 -1.70
C PHE A 114 10.53 -17.93 -2.51
N VAL A 115 9.40 -18.47 -2.05
CA VAL A 115 8.09 -18.26 -2.67
C VAL A 115 7.76 -16.77 -2.73
N TRP A 116 8.04 -16.04 -1.65
CA TRP A 116 7.79 -14.62 -1.55
C TRP A 116 8.54 -13.81 -2.61
N ILE A 117 9.86 -14.04 -2.79
CA ILE A 117 10.66 -13.35 -3.82
C ILE A 117 10.12 -13.65 -5.21
N ILE A 118 9.85 -14.92 -5.52
CA ILE A 118 9.41 -15.34 -6.85
C ILE A 118 8.08 -14.66 -7.21
N VAL A 119 7.11 -14.70 -6.30
CA VAL A 119 5.78 -14.10 -6.53
C VAL A 119 5.88 -12.58 -6.60
N ALA A 120 6.63 -11.93 -5.70
CA ALA A 120 6.81 -10.49 -5.71
C ALA A 120 7.47 -10.02 -7.02
N LEU A 121 8.52 -10.71 -7.48
CA LEU A 121 9.19 -10.42 -8.75
C LEU A 121 8.24 -10.60 -9.94
N ALA A 122 7.47 -11.69 -9.96
CA ALA A 122 6.50 -11.95 -11.04
C ALA A 122 5.44 -10.83 -11.14
N ILE A 123 4.90 -10.38 -10.00
CA ILE A 123 3.94 -9.26 -9.96
C ILE A 123 4.61 -7.97 -10.47
N LEU A 124 5.82 -7.64 -10.02
CA LEU A 124 6.53 -6.43 -10.45
C LEU A 124 6.87 -6.45 -11.95
N ILE A 125 7.27 -7.60 -12.48
CA ILE A 125 7.50 -7.77 -13.93
C ILE A 125 6.19 -7.57 -14.69
N ALA A 126 5.10 -8.21 -14.26
CA ALA A 126 3.79 -8.04 -14.90
C ALA A 126 3.34 -6.57 -14.92
N LEU A 127 3.46 -5.85 -13.80
CA LEU A 127 3.16 -4.41 -13.72
C LEU A 127 4.04 -3.59 -14.67
N THR A 128 5.32 -3.93 -14.79
CA THR A 128 6.26 -3.24 -15.69
C THR A 128 5.90 -3.48 -17.15
N VAL A 129 5.57 -4.71 -17.52
CA VAL A 129 5.14 -5.08 -18.88
C VAL A 129 3.85 -4.35 -19.24
N ILE A 130 2.85 -4.35 -18.36
CA ILE A 130 1.60 -3.60 -18.53
C ILE A 130 1.91 -2.12 -18.75
N TYR A 131 2.76 -1.52 -17.92
CA TYR A 131 3.15 -0.12 -18.06
C TYR A 131 3.81 0.19 -19.41
N ILE A 132 4.71 -0.68 -19.88
CA ILE A 132 5.40 -0.49 -21.17
C ILE A 132 4.42 -0.61 -22.34
N ILE A 133 3.53 -1.61 -22.32
CA ILE A 133 2.51 -1.81 -23.36
C ILE A 133 1.61 -0.57 -23.45
N THR A 134 1.05 -0.13 -22.31
CA THR A 134 0.19 1.06 -22.27
C THR A 134 0.92 2.33 -22.72
N LYS A 135 2.21 2.48 -22.35
CA LYS A 135 3.03 3.61 -22.82
C LYS A 135 3.28 3.56 -24.33
N LYS A 136 3.42 2.36 -24.92
CA LYS A 136 3.62 2.19 -26.37
C LYS A 136 2.35 2.50 -27.14
N GLU A 137 1.19 2.05 -26.67
CA GLU A 137 -0.11 2.31 -27.29
C GLU A 137 -0.47 3.80 -27.35
N THR A 138 0.05 4.59 -26.41
CA THR A 138 -0.15 6.04 -26.35
C THR A 138 0.91 6.84 -27.13
N GLY A 139 1.87 6.16 -27.77
CA GLY A 139 2.88 6.77 -28.63
C GLY A 139 2.34 7.33 -29.95
N ASP A 140 1.22 6.79 -30.45
CA ASP A 140 0.58 7.21 -31.70
C ASP A 140 -0.32 8.46 -31.53
N ALA A 141 -0.26 9.10 -30.35
CA ALA A 141 -1.13 10.22 -30.04
C ALA A 141 -0.73 11.49 -30.79
N ARG A 142 -1.71 12.15 -31.41
CA ARG A 142 -1.53 13.42 -32.15
C ARG A 142 -1.39 14.58 -31.18
N LEU A 143 -0.41 15.45 -31.39
CA LEU A 143 -0.22 16.64 -30.56
C LEU A 143 -1.36 17.63 -30.81
N LEU A 144 -2.09 18.01 -29.75
CA LEU A 144 -3.12 19.06 -29.81
C LEU A 144 -2.54 20.40 -29.36
N LYS A 145 -1.79 20.39 -28.25
CA LYS A 145 -1.15 21.57 -27.64
C LYS A 145 0.03 21.11 -26.79
N GLU A 146 0.98 21.98 -26.45
CA GLU A 146 2.15 21.64 -25.62
C GLU A 146 1.80 20.73 -24.42
N GLY A 147 2.28 19.49 -24.45
CA GLY A 147 2.05 18.49 -23.39
C GLY A 147 0.67 17.81 -23.39
N ILE A 148 -0.22 18.14 -24.33
CA ILE A 148 -1.58 17.60 -24.49
C ILE A 148 -1.69 16.91 -25.85
N TYR A 149 -2.05 15.64 -25.84
CA TYR A 149 -2.15 14.78 -27.00
C TYR A 149 -3.57 14.19 -27.11
N MET A 150 -3.99 13.85 -28.33
CA MET A 150 -5.24 13.14 -28.59
C MET A 150 -4.96 11.76 -29.17
N SER A 151 -5.72 10.75 -28.74
CA SER A 151 -5.60 9.39 -29.27
C SER A 151 -6.97 8.72 -29.33
N ASP A 152 -7.26 8.08 -30.47
CA ASP A 152 -8.48 7.29 -30.66
C ASP A 152 -8.43 5.95 -29.91
N LYS A 153 -7.24 5.53 -29.45
CA LYS A 153 -7.03 4.28 -28.72
C LYS A 153 -7.37 4.38 -27.23
N VAL A 154 -7.52 5.60 -26.71
CA VAL A 154 -7.71 5.85 -25.28
C VAL A 154 -9.20 6.08 -25.01
N THR A 155 -9.76 5.38 -24.03
CA THR A 155 -11.20 5.42 -23.70
C THR A 155 -11.57 6.52 -22.69
N GLY A 156 -10.59 7.13 -22.03
CA GLY A 156 -10.80 8.23 -21.10
C GLY A 156 -9.52 9.03 -20.85
N PRO A 157 -9.63 10.29 -20.38
CA PRO A 157 -8.48 11.14 -20.13
C PRO A 157 -7.52 10.49 -19.13
N ALA A 158 -6.21 10.57 -19.42
CA ALA A 158 -5.18 10.02 -18.56
C ALA A 158 -3.83 10.75 -18.72
N VAL A 159 -3.07 10.80 -17.62
CA VAL A 159 -1.68 11.27 -17.61
C VAL A 159 -0.72 10.11 -17.75
N TYR A 160 0.15 10.15 -18.75
CA TYR A 160 1.19 9.14 -18.97
C TYR A 160 2.59 9.66 -18.65
N GLY A 161 3.38 8.85 -17.95
CA GLY A 161 4.76 9.16 -17.59
C GLY A 161 4.92 9.78 -16.20
N ILE A 162 6.18 9.80 -15.71
CA ILE A 162 6.57 10.34 -14.39
C ILE A 162 7.45 11.59 -14.58
N ILE A 163 8.57 11.45 -15.32
CA ILE A 163 9.56 12.53 -15.48
C ILE A 163 9.08 13.61 -16.45
N ARG A 164 8.43 13.20 -17.55
CA ARG A 164 7.83 14.10 -18.56
C ARG A 164 6.39 13.68 -18.79
N PRO A 165 5.48 14.02 -17.87
CA PRO A 165 4.10 13.59 -17.96
C PRO A 165 3.42 14.24 -19.17
N LYS A 166 2.64 13.44 -19.89
CA LYS A 166 1.86 13.84 -21.06
C LYS A 166 0.39 13.59 -20.78
N ILE A 167 -0.45 14.57 -21.06
CA ILE A 167 -1.92 14.40 -20.98
C ILE A 167 -2.38 13.82 -22.31
N VAL A 168 -3.07 12.68 -22.28
CA VAL A 168 -3.66 12.08 -23.48
C VAL A 168 -5.17 12.04 -23.29
N LEU A 169 -5.89 12.58 -24.28
CA LEU A 169 -7.34 12.71 -24.27
C LEU A 169 -7.93 11.90 -25.42
N PRO A 170 -9.13 11.30 -25.25
CA PRO A 170 -9.87 10.73 -26.37
C PRO A 170 -10.29 11.82 -27.35
N SER A 171 -10.24 11.55 -28.65
CA SER A 171 -10.63 12.51 -29.69
C SER A 171 -12.11 12.90 -29.66
N SER A 172 -12.93 12.17 -28.89
CA SER A 172 -14.37 12.41 -28.71
C SER A 172 -14.69 13.55 -27.73
N TYR A 173 -13.69 14.16 -27.09
CA TYR A 173 -13.91 15.22 -26.10
C TYR A 173 -13.83 16.59 -26.79
N ASP A 174 -14.93 17.35 -26.80
CA ASP A 174 -14.98 18.73 -27.30
C ASP A 174 -15.67 19.71 -26.32
N GLY A 175 -15.56 21.00 -26.60
CA GLY A 175 -16.32 22.04 -25.90
C GLY A 175 -15.82 22.43 -24.50
N LYS A 176 -16.75 22.92 -23.66
CA LYS A 176 -16.46 23.47 -22.32
C LYS A 176 -16.05 22.40 -21.30
N ASP A 177 -16.53 21.18 -21.45
CA ASP A 177 -16.19 20.05 -20.56
C ASP A 177 -14.70 19.69 -20.64
N LEU A 178 -14.08 19.90 -21.82
CA LEU A 178 -12.66 19.65 -22.05
C LEU A 178 -11.76 20.48 -21.13
N GLU A 179 -12.13 21.73 -20.82
CA GLU A 179 -11.32 22.59 -19.95
C GLU A 179 -11.27 22.07 -18.51
N TYR A 180 -12.42 21.59 -18.00
CA TYR A 180 -12.51 20.98 -16.68
C TYR A 180 -11.67 19.70 -16.60
N VAL A 181 -11.73 18.86 -17.64
CA VAL A 181 -10.94 17.62 -17.74
C VAL A 181 -9.44 17.93 -17.79
N ILE A 182 -9.00 18.86 -18.65
CA ILE A 182 -7.59 19.24 -18.73
C ILE A 182 -7.09 19.80 -17.39
N ARG A 183 -7.91 20.58 -16.68
CA ARG A 183 -7.57 21.10 -15.36
C ARG A 183 -7.41 19.98 -14.33
N HIS A 184 -8.28 18.97 -14.35
CA HIS A 184 -8.16 17.77 -13.52
C HIS A 184 -6.85 17.02 -13.82
N GLU A 185 -6.56 16.72 -15.07
CA GLU A 185 -5.34 16.00 -15.45
C GLU A 185 -4.05 16.79 -15.12
N LYS A 186 -4.06 18.11 -15.30
CA LYS A 186 -2.95 18.98 -14.86
C LYS A 186 -2.73 18.93 -13.34
N THR A 187 -3.80 18.71 -12.59
CA THR A 187 -3.75 18.62 -11.12
C THR A 187 -3.04 17.32 -10.69
N HIS A 188 -3.27 16.20 -11.39
CA HIS A 188 -2.51 14.96 -11.20
C HIS A 188 -1.01 15.16 -11.46
N ILE A 189 -0.65 15.88 -12.53
CA ILE A 189 0.75 16.21 -12.85
C ILE A 189 1.40 17.00 -11.72
N ARG A 190 0.75 18.08 -11.26
CA ARG A 190 1.28 18.95 -10.21
C ARG A 190 1.50 18.22 -8.88
N ARG A 191 0.68 17.21 -8.58
CA ARG A 191 0.76 16.41 -7.36
C ARG A 191 1.65 15.18 -7.48
N LEU A 192 2.16 14.90 -8.68
CA LEU A 192 2.92 13.68 -8.99
C LEU A 192 2.11 12.42 -8.67
N ASP A 193 0.79 12.43 -8.90
CA ASP A 193 -0.09 11.32 -8.51
C ASP A 193 0.34 10.00 -9.18
N ASN A 194 0.91 10.03 -10.39
CA ASN A 194 1.48 8.86 -11.04
C ASN A 194 2.62 8.20 -10.23
N LEU A 195 3.49 9.01 -9.60
CA LEU A 195 4.56 8.49 -8.74
C LEU A 195 3.97 7.82 -7.51
N TRP A 196 3.01 8.48 -6.86
CA TRP A 196 2.31 7.95 -5.69
C TRP A 196 1.58 6.64 -5.98
N ARG A 197 0.91 6.54 -7.14
CA ARG A 197 0.27 5.30 -7.61
C ARG A 197 1.29 4.17 -7.71
N ILE A 198 2.45 4.42 -8.34
CA ILE A 198 3.51 3.41 -8.50
C ILE A 198 4.06 2.96 -7.15
N ILE A 199 4.34 3.89 -6.24
CA ILE A 199 4.80 3.56 -4.88
C ILE A 199 3.79 2.66 -4.17
N GLY A 200 2.49 3.00 -4.25
CA GLY A 200 1.42 2.18 -3.66
C GLY A 200 1.33 0.77 -4.26
N PHE A 201 1.47 0.64 -5.58
CA PHE A 201 1.50 -0.66 -6.26
C PHE A 201 2.71 -1.50 -5.86
N ILE A 202 3.90 -0.88 -5.77
CA ILE A 202 5.12 -1.58 -5.32
C ILE A 202 4.94 -2.06 -3.88
N ALA A 203 4.44 -1.20 -2.98
CA ALA A 203 4.19 -1.58 -1.59
C ALA A 203 3.19 -2.74 -1.47
N ALA A 204 2.09 -2.71 -2.20
CA ALA A 204 1.12 -3.81 -2.24
C ALA A 204 1.71 -5.10 -2.86
N SER A 205 2.59 -4.98 -3.86
CA SER A 205 3.25 -6.12 -4.50
C SER A 205 4.27 -6.80 -3.57
N ILE A 206 5.02 -6.02 -2.79
CA ILE A 206 5.93 -6.55 -1.77
C ILE A 206 5.14 -7.29 -0.68
N HIS A 207 3.96 -6.76 -0.32
CA HIS A 207 3.10 -7.33 0.72
C HIS A 207 1.90 -8.09 0.14
N TRP A 208 2.07 -8.72 -1.02
CA TRP A 208 0.98 -9.32 -1.80
C TRP A 208 0.14 -10.33 -1.01
N PHE A 209 0.77 -11.03 -0.05
CA PHE A 209 0.14 -12.02 0.83
C PHE A 209 -0.84 -11.39 1.83
N ASN A 210 -0.73 -10.08 2.07
CA ASN A 210 -1.60 -9.37 2.99
C ASN A 210 -2.81 -8.79 2.24
N PRO A 211 -4.04 -9.31 2.45
CA PRO A 211 -5.24 -8.80 1.79
C PRO A 211 -5.55 -7.34 2.12
N LEU A 212 -5.16 -6.86 3.32
CA LEU A 212 -5.35 -5.47 3.72
C LEU A 212 -4.49 -4.51 2.88
N SER A 213 -3.31 -4.93 2.42
CA SER A 213 -2.46 -4.10 1.55
C SER A 213 -3.17 -3.70 0.26
N TRP A 214 -3.92 -4.62 -0.35
CA TRP A 214 -4.72 -4.36 -1.55
C TRP A 214 -5.92 -3.47 -1.26
N ILE A 215 -6.57 -3.64 -0.10
CA ILE A 215 -7.64 -2.75 0.36
C ILE A 215 -7.12 -1.33 0.58
N PHE A 216 -5.94 -1.19 1.20
CA PHE A 216 -5.28 0.09 1.42
C PHE A 216 -4.92 0.75 0.10
N LEU A 217 -4.34 0.01 -0.84
CA LEU A 217 -4.06 0.49 -2.18
C LEU A 217 -5.34 1.01 -2.86
N LYS A 218 -6.41 0.21 -2.89
CA LYS A 218 -7.68 0.65 -3.48
C LYS A 218 -8.20 1.95 -2.84
N CYS A 219 -8.23 2.01 -1.51
CA CYS A 219 -8.68 3.18 -0.77
C CYS A 219 -7.80 4.42 -1.02
N PHE A 220 -6.49 4.22 -1.12
CA PHE A 220 -5.52 5.26 -1.44
C PHE A 220 -5.73 5.82 -2.85
N LEU A 221 -5.95 4.95 -3.85
CA LEU A 221 -6.24 5.37 -5.23
C LEU A 221 -7.56 6.15 -5.32
N GLU A 222 -8.57 5.77 -4.52
CA GLU A 222 -9.80 6.56 -4.38
C GLU A 222 -9.52 7.94 -3.77
N ASP A 223 -8.76 8.01 -2.67
CA ASP A 223 -8.43 9.28 -2.01
C ASP A 223 -7.56 10.18 -2.91
N LEU A 224 -6.68 9.62 -3.75
CA LEU A 224 -5.91 10.38 -4.73
C LEU A 224 -6.80 11.11 -5.74
N GLU A 225 -7.78 10.42 -6.31
CA GLU A 225 -8.77 11.01 -7.24
C GLU A 225 -9.60 12.09 -6.56
N LEU A 226 -10.15 11.80 -5.37
CA LEU A 226 -10.98 12.77 -4.65
C LEU A 226 -10.18 14.01 -4.24
N ALA A 227 -8.94 13.83 -3.80
CA ALA A 227 -8.04 14.94 -3.49
C ALA A 227 -7.70 15.79 -4.73
N CYS A 228 -7.62 15.16 -5.90
CA CYS A 228 -7.40 15.83 -7.18
C CYS A 228 -8.61 16.70 -7.53
N ASP A 229 -9.82 16.14 -7.45
CA ASP A 229 -11.07 16.86 -7.66
C ASP A 229 -11.17 18.08 -6.72
N GLU A 230 -10.91 17.89 -5.43
CA GLU A 230 -10.90 18.99 -4.44
C GLU A 230 -9.91 20.11 -4.80
N MET A 231 -8.79 19.78 -5.45
CA MET A 231 -7.79 20.76 -5.87
C MET A 231 -8.13 21.44 -7.19
N ALA A 232 -8.75 20.71 -8.12
CA ALA A 232 -9.26 21.27 -9.35
C ALA A 232 -10.32 22.36 -9.06
N VAL A 233 -11.20 22.12 -8.09
CA VAL A 233 -12.34 23.01 -7.75
C VAL A 233 -12.09 23.97 -6.58
N ALA A 234 -10.88 24.02 -6.03
CA ALA A 234 -10.57 24.77 -4.81
C ALA A 234 -10.97 26.26 -4.85
N ASN A 235 -10.90 26.87 -6.05
CA ASN A 235 -11.20 28.28 -6.30
C ASN A 235 -12.57 28.50 -6.97
N TYR A 236 -13.35 27.44 -7.19
CA TYR A 236 -14.66 27.53 -7.84
C TYR A 236 -15.75 27.94 -6.86
N LYS A 237 -16.66 28.77 -7.36
CA LYS A 237 -17.95 29.08 -6.73
C LYS A 237 -18.89 27.87 -6.82
N SER A 238 -20.01 27.94 -6.12
CA SER A 238 -20.99 26.84 -6.06
C SER A 238 -21.49 26.42 -7.45
N GLU A 239 -21.79 27.38 -8.33
CA GLU A 239 -22.28 27.07 -9.69
C GLU A 239 -21.21 26.42 -10.58
N GLU A 240 -19.98 26.93 -10.57
CA GLU A 240 -18.85 26.34 -11.32
C GLU A 240 -18.54 24.90 -10.86
N ARG A 241 -18.75 24.58 -9.57
CA ARG A 241 -18.62 23.20 -9.06
C ARG A 241 -19.70 22.28 -9.61
N LYS A 242 -20.93 22.77 -9.81
CA LYS A 242 -22.01 21.99 -10.43
C LYS A 242 -21.70 21.74 -11.91
N GLU A 243 -21.17 22.74 -12.61
CA GLU A 243 -20.71 22.58 -14.00
C GLU A 243 -19.59 21.54 -14.10
N TYR A 244 -18.57 21.62 -13.23
CA TYR A 244 -17.53 20.59 -13.12
C TYR A 244 -18.11 19.19 -12.85
N ALA A 245 -19.07 19.07 -11.92
CA ALA A 245 -19.70 17.79 -11.62
C ALA A 245 -20.50 17.22 -12.80
N ARG A 246 -21.14 18.08 -13.61
CA ARG A 246 -21.82 17.68 -14.85
C ARG A 246 -20.83 17.19 -15.90
N ALA A 247 -19.72 17.92 -16.10
CA ALA A 247 -18.64 17.50 -16.98
C ALA A 247 -18.06 16.14 -16.55
N LEU A 248 -17.88 15.92 -15.24
CA LEU A 248 -17.43 14.62 -14.74
C LEU A 248 -18.42 13.48 -15.08
N LEU A 249 -19.72 13.76 -14.95
CA LEU A 249 -20.76 12.79 -15.23
C LEU A 249 -20.83 12.46 -16.73
N SER A 250 -20.77 13.46 -17.61
CA SER A 250 -20.78 13.27 -19.08
C SER A 250 -19.58 12.42 -19.54
N CYS A 251 -18.40 12.71 -19.01
CA CYS A 251 -17.15 12.01 -19.33
C CYS A 251 -17.10 10.56 -18.82
N SER A 252 -17.91 10.21 -17.82
CA SER A 252 -17.85 8.91 -17.15
C SER A 252 -18.65 7.78 -17.81
N GLN A 253 -19.55 8.12 -18.73
CA GLN A 253 -20.47 7.15 -19.35
C GLN A 253 -19.76 6.15 -20.29
N SER A 254 -18.45 6.30 -20.57
CA SER A 254 -17.70 5.46 -21.52
C SER A 254 -16.76 4.39 -20.92
N LYS A 255 -16.69 4.21 -19.58
CA LYS A 255 -15.66 3.33 -18.98
C LYS A 255 -16.12 1.88 -18.78
N SER A 256 -15.30 0.94 -19.25
CA SER A 256 -15.41 -0.52 -19.03
C SER A 256 -15.17 -0.93 -17.57
N MET A 257 -15.94 -1.93 -17.11
CA MET A 257 -16.07 -2.37 -15.72
C MET A 257 -14.77 -2.90 -15.08
N LEU A 258 -13.84 -3.45 -15.87
CA LEU A 258 -12.61 -4.09 -15.36
C LEU A 258 -11.49 -3.10 -15.01
N VAL A 259 -11.47 -1.91 -15.64
CA VAL A 259 -10.52 -0.84 -15.32
C VAL A 259 -10.85 -0.18 -13.96
N SER A 260 -12.03 -0.45 -13.41
CA SER A 260 -12.61 0.23 -12.25
C SER A 260 -11.98 -0.15 -10.90
N ALA A 261 -11.45 -1.38 -10.74
CA ALA A 261 -11.00 -1.85 -9.43
C ALA A 261 -9.79 -1.08 -8.87
N PHE A 262 -8.92 -0.58 -9.75
CA PHE A 262 -7.76 0.26 -9.41
C PHE A 262 -7.77 1.62 -10.15
N GLY A 263 -8.89 1.94 -10.81
CA GLY A 263 -9.08 3.18 -11.57
C GLY A 263 -9.39 4.41 -10.71
N GLY A 264 -9.44 4.28 -9.38
CA GLY A 264 -9.74 5.35 -8.44
C GLY A 264 -11.22 5.41 -8.00
N ALA A 265 -11.69 6.58 -7.59
CA ALA A 265 -13.02 6.75 -6.99
C ALA A 265 -14.17 6.61 -7.99
N LYS A 266 -15.29 5.99 -7.54
CA LYS A 266 -16.54 5.94 -8.30
C LYS A 266 -17.04 7.36 -8.58
N VAL A 267 -17.61 7.56 -9.78
CA VAL A 267 -18.10 8.86 -10.26
C VAL A 267 -19.08 9.49 -9.28
N ARG A 268 -20.03 8.70 -8.75
CA ARG A 268 -20.98 9.16 -7.73
C ARG A 268 -20.27 9.74 -6.50
N THR A 269 -19.27 9.04 -5.97
CA THR A 269 -18.49 9.47 -4.81
C THR A 269 -17.71 10.76 -5.11
N ARG A 270 -17.17 10.89 -6.33
CA ARG A 270 -16.49 12.11 -6.78
C ARG A 270 -17.44 13.32 -6.83
N ILE A 271 -18.62 13.16 -7.42
CA ILE A 271 -19.66 14.20 -7.48
C ILE A 271 -20.09 14.61 -6.07
N GLU A 272 -20.41 13.65 -5.20
CA GLU A 272 -20.78 13.92 -3.82
C GLU A 272 -19.67 14.69 -3.07
N ASN A 273 -18.40 14.33 -3.27
CA ASN A 273 -17.26 15.01 -2.64
C ASN A 273 -17.05 16.45 -3.16
N VAL A 274 -17.17 16.66 -4.47
CA VAL A 274 -17.05 18.00 -5.09
C VAL A 274 -18.15 18.94 -4.59
N LEU A 275 -19.39 18.45 -4.55
CA LEU A 275 -20.54 19.27 -4.14
C LEU A 275 -20.57 19.55 -2.63
N SER A 276 -20.04 18.62 -1.82
CA SER A 276 -19.94 18.80 -0.36
C SER A 276 -18.64 19.43 0.11
N TYR A 277 -17.78 19.91 -0.81
CA TYR A 277 -16.47 20.46 -0.48
C TYR A 277 -16.55 21.66 0.48
N LYS A 278 -15.91 21.52 1.64
CA LYS A 278 -15.74 22.57 2.64
C LYS A 278 -14.25 22.88 2.82
N LYS A 279 -13.93 24.17 2.93
CA LYS A 279 -12.57 24.61 3.28
C LYS A 279 -12.28 24.23 4.74
N MET A 280 -11.07 23.74 4.98
CA MET A 280 -10.63 23.36 6.33
C MET A 280 -10.41 24.60 7.19
N THR A 281 -10.78 24.51 8.47
CA THR A 281 -10.53 25.57 9.46
C THR A 281 -9.11 25.48 10.03
N VAL A 282 -8.55 26.59 10.49
CA VAL A 282 -7.19 26.61 11.06
C VAL A 282 -7.05 25.67 12.26
N LEU A 283 -8.11 25.54 13.08
CA LEU A 283 -8.12 24.64 14.24
C LEU A 283 -8.04 23.16 13.84
N SER A 284 -8.71 22.77 12.74
CA SER A 284 -8.62 21.39 12.23
C SER A 284 -7.27 21.11 11.57
N ALA A 285 -6.63 22.13 10.98
CA ALA A 285 -5.25 22.03 10.51
C ALA A 285 -4.26 21.77 11.66
N ALA A 286 -4.39 22.51 12.76
CA ALA A 286 -3.52 22.38 13.94
C ALA A 286 -3.72 21.06 14.70
N GLY A 287 -4.97 20.59 14.85
CA GLY A 287 -5.23 19.27 15.42
C GLY A 287 -4.65 18.14 14.57
N PHE A 288 -4.62 18.32 13.24
CA PHE A 288 -4.05 17.35 12.31
C PHE A 288 -2.52 17.31 12.35
N THR A 289 -1.84 18.46 12.41
CA THR A 289 -0.38 18.47 12.55
C THR A 289 0.05 17.79 13.84
N ALA A 290 -0.67 18.00 14.95
CA ALA A 290 -0.43 17.27 16.19
C ALA A 290 -0.61 15.75 16.03
N LEU A 291 -1.66 15.29 15.33
CA LEU A 291 -1.88 13.87 15.06
C LEU A 291 -0.74 13.25 14.23
N VAL A 292 -0.29 13.94 13.17
CA VAL A 292 0.84 13.48 12.34
C VAL A 292 2.12 13.41 13.16
N VAL A 293 2.39 14.40 14.02
CA VAL A 293 3.55 14.40 14.91
C VAL A 293 3.48 13.23 15.88
N ILE A 294 2.32 12.95 16.48
CA ILE A 294 2.13 11.80 17.38
C ILE A 294 2.37 10.49 16.62
N ILE A 295 1.85 10.36 15.39
CA ILE A 295 2.05 9.14 14.61
C ILE A 295 3.52 8.97 14.21
N ILE A 296 4.19 10.03 13.74
CA ILE A 296 5.63 10.01 13.44
C ILE A 296 6.43 9.67 14.69
N TYR A 297 6.08 10.26 15.84
CA TYR A 297 6.70 9.94 17.12
C TYR A 297 6.53 8.46 17.43
N THR A 298 5.32 7.90 17.35
CA THR A 298 5.08 6.46 17.56
C THR A 298 5.76 5.56 16.52
N LEU A 299 5.98 6.03 15.29
CA LEU A 299 6.74 5.30 14.27
C LEU A 299 8.24 5.24 14.61
N ILE A 300 8.77 6.29 15.25
CA ILE A 300 10.16 6.38 15.68
C ILE A 300 10.35 5.65 17.02
N THR A 301 9.44 5.82 17.96
CA THR A 301 9.44 5.15 19.26
C THR A 301 8.69 3.82 19.17
N ASN A 302 9.31 2.82 18.55
CA ASN A 302 8.89 1.45 18.82
C ASN A 302 9.26 1.13 20.28
N ALA A 303 8.30 0.55 21.01
CA ALA A 303 8.48 0.12 22.39
C ALA A 303 9.74 -0.76 22.51
N GLY A 304 10.63 -0.37 23.43
CA GLY A 304 11.75 -1.20 23.88
C GLY A 304 11.29 -2.50 24.50
#